data_AF-S7RUU0-F1
#
_entry.id   AF-S7RUU0-F1
#
_cell.length_a   1.000
_cell.length_b   1.000
_cell.length_c   1.000
_cell.angle_alpha   90.00
_cell.angle_beta   90.00
_cell.angle_gamma   90.00
#
_symmetry.space_group_name_H-M   'P 1'
#
loop_
_entity.id
_entity.type
_entity.pdbx_description
1 polymer ?
#
loop_
_entity_poly.entity_id
_entity_poly.type
_entity_poly.pdbx_seq_one_letter_code
_entity_poly.pdbx_strand_id
1 'polypeptide(L)'
;MAPPTRSTSAAKKQNNAFAFPATESTQSPVLYAYMTLYNVLSAVGWSLVLYTTVSHLLTSPYPSTPSAVPTAPKTSSYFARLFSSLPILKSAAPAAPPTSTIEAFVLAKLPFLEPYLRRSHTLYQSAGLVTAVVQSFAVLEVVHVLLGWVKSALPTTAVQVASRLILVWGIAERFEEARTSPFYATMLLSWASTEIIRYSYYALSLLSSPTSPAPFKVTIPYWLTYLRYTTFYVLYPTGAGSEAFCMYATLPKSNPISGAWVQQMLWGRWGVEDWVRAALFVIWWPGLYVMYTHMMRQRRKVLGTGGQKLGAAPAVPPKNKTQ
;
A
#
# COMPACT_ATOMS: atom_id res chain seq x y z
N MET A 1 3.30 -58.61 -17.40
CA MET A 1 4.44 -57.67 -17.39
C MET A 1 3.92 -56.29 -17.73
N ALA A 2 3.68 -55.46 -16.72
CA ALA A 2 3.32 -54.05 -16.89
C ALA A 2 4.52 -53.19 -16.45
N PRO A 3 4.92 -52.14 -17.19
CA PRO A 3 6.07 -51.33 -16.83
C PRO A 3 5.70 -50.28 -15.76
N PRO A 4 6.68 -49.78 -14.99
CA PRO A 4 6.44 -49.07 -13.75
C PRO A 4 6.13 -47.58 -13.94
N THR A 5 5.33 -47.09 -13.00
CA THR A 5 4.94 -45.70 -12.77
C THR A 5 6.15 -44.79 -12.46
N ARG A 6 6.27 -43.66 -13.15
CA ARG A 6 7.13 -42.54 -12.71
C ARG A 6 6.27 -41.36 -12.27
N SER A 7 6.18 -41.24 -10.96
CA SER A 7 5.80 -40.04 -10.21
C SER A 7 6.88 -38.97 -10.36
N THR A 8 6.50 -37.79 -10.86
CA THR A 8 7.19 -36.53 -10.56
C THR A 8 6.18 -35.39 -10.52
N SER A 9 5.50 -35.22 -9.38
CA SER A 9 4.82 -33.96 -9.06
C SER A 9 5.86 -32.99 -8.50
N ALA A 10 6.32 -32.07 -9.34
CA ALA A 10 7.11 -30.93 -8.92
C ALA A 10 6.20 -29.97 -8.13
N ALA A 11 6.22 -30.09 -6.80
CA ALA A 11 5.51 -29.19 -5.90
C ALA A 11 6.15 -27.79 -5.97
N LYS A 12 5.52 -26.90 -6.75
CA LYS A 12 5.85 -25.47 -6.83
C LYS A 12 5.60 -24.82 -5.47
N LYS A 13 6.69 -24.52 -4.75
CA LYS A 13 6.70 -23.81 -3.45
C LYS A 13 6.12 -22.40 -3.65
N GLN A 14 4.82 -22.23 -3.44
CA GLN A 14 4.15 -20.93 -3.54
C GLN A 14 4.32 -20.14 -2.23
N ASN A 15 4.98 -18.98 -2.37
CA ASN A 15 5.26 -18.00 -1.33
C ASN A 15 3.97 -17.52 -0.66
N ASN A 16 3.71 -17.99 0.56
CA ASN A 16 2.72 -17.36 1.44
C ASN A 16 3.21 -15.95 1.79
N ALA A 17 2.33 -14.95 1.67
CA ALA A 17 2.60 -13.61 2.15
C ALA A 17 2.82 -13.65 3.67
N PHE A 18 4.04 -13.35 4.10
CA PHE A 18 4.46 -13.25 5.51
C PHE A 18 3.95 -14.40 6.39
N ALA A 19 4.43 -15.60 6.12
CA ALA A 19 4.32 -16.69 7.10
C ALA A 19 5.54 -16.62 8.02
N PHE A 20 5.34 -16.20 9.27
CA PHE A 20 6.33 -16.46 10.31
C PHE A 20 6.47 -17.98 10.48
N PRO A 21 7.69 -18.49 10.71
CA PRO A 21 7.96 -19.92 10.65
C PRO A 21 7.10 -20.70 11.64
N ALA A 22 6.26 -21.60 11.12
CA ALA A 22 5.66 -22.71 11.86
C ALA A 22 6.62 -23.92 11.95
N THR A 23 7.91 -23.70 11.71
CA THR A 23 8.94 -24.74 11.65
C THR A 23 10.19 -24.20 12.31
N GLU A 24 10.47 -24.72 13.51
CA GLU A 24 11.75 -24.77 14.24
C GLU A 24 12.89 -23.90 13.68
N SER A 25 12.70 -22.59 13.57
CA SER A 25 13.83 -21.67 13.47
C SER A 25 14.05 -21.14 14.87
N THR A 26 15.18 -21.53 15.45
CA THR A 26 15.83 -21.02 16.66
C THR A 26 16.12 -19.52 16.57
N GLN A 27 15.10 -18.70 16.32
CA GLN A 27 15.21 -17.25 16.47
C GLN A 27 15.21 -16.92 17.96
N SER A 28 16.12 -16.05 18.37
CA SER A 28 16.28 -15.70 19.80
C SER A 28 14.99 -15.06 20.35
N PRO A 29 14.64 -15.29 21.63
CA PRO A 29 13.48 -14.64 22.26
C PRO A 29 13.52 -13.11 22.15
N VAL A 30 14.73 -12.53 22.15
CA VAL A 30 14.97 -11.10 21.95
C VAL A 30 14.51 -10.64 20.55
N LEU A 31 14.83 -11.41 19.50
CA LEU A 31 14.39 -11.08 18.15
C LEU A 31 12.86 -11.15 18.03
N TYR A 32 12.22 -12.14 18.65
CA TYR A 32 10.75 -12.23 18.71
C TYR A 32 10.12 -11.02 19.42
N ALA A 33 10.68 -10.61 20.55
CA ALA A 33 10.22 -9.43 21.29
C ALA A 33 10.36 -8.16 20.44
N TYR A 34 11.51 -7.98 19.79
CA TYR A 34 11.75 -6.85 18.89
C TYR A 34 10.79 -6.83 17.70
N MET A 35 10.60 -7.95 17.00
CA MET A 35 9.65 -8.07 15.89
C MET A 35 8.22 -7.74 16.34
N THR A 36 7.83 -8.23 17.51
CA THR A 36 6.50 -7.96 18.08
C THR A 36 6.34 -6.47 18.36
N LEU A 37 7.32 -5.87 19.04
CA LEU A 37 7.32 -4.43 19.34
C LEU A 37 7.28 -3.58 18.07
N TYR A 38 8.08 -3.92 17.05
CA TYR A 38 8.07 -3.24 15.76
C TYR A 38 6.68 -3.23 15.12
N ASN A 39 6.00 -4.38 15.07
CA ASN A 39 4.65 -4.47 14.51
C ASN A 39 3.63 -3.69 15.36
N VAL A 40 3.72 -3.73 16.68
CA VAL A 40 2.84 -2.94 17.57
C VAL A 40 3.05 -1.44 17.35
N LEU A 41 4.30 -0.97 17.35
CA LEU A 41 4.62 0.43 17.11
C LEU A 41 4.18 0.89 15.72
N SER A 42 4.33 0.03 14.70
CA SER A 42 3.85 0.32 13.35
C SER A 42 2.32 0.42 13.29
N ALA A 43 1.60 -0.48 13.98
CA ALA A 43 0.14 -0.39 14.09
C ALA A 43 -0.31 0.91 14.80
N VAL A 44 0.40 1.31 15.86
CA VAL A 44 0.13 2.57 16.58
C VAL A 44 0.42 3.77 15.68
N GLY A 45 1.54 3.78 14.97
CA GLY A 45 1.89 4.83 14.02
C GLY A 45 0.84 5.03 12.94
N TRP A 46 0.38 3.94 12.32
CA TRP A 46 -0.72 4.01 11.33
C TRP A 46 -2.07 4.35 11.95
N SER A 47 -2.33 3.97 13.19
CA SER A 47 -3.52 4.43 13.93
C SER A 47 -3.50 5.93 14.15
N LEU A 48 -2.33 6.52 14.42
CA LEU A 48 -2.16 7.97 14.51
C LEU A 48 -2.38 8.64 13.15
N VAL A 49 -1.86 8.07 12.05
CA VAL A 49 -2.14 8.56 10.69
C VAL A 49 -3.65 8.53 10.39
N LEU A 50 -4.33 7.43 10.73
CA LEU A 50 -5.77 7.32 10.52
C LEU A 50 -6.54 8.35 11.36
N TYR A 51 -6.20 8.46 12.64
CA TYR A 51 -6.82 9.41 13.57
C TYR A 51 -6.67 10.85 13.06
N THR A 52 -5.43 11.28 12.76
CA THR A 52 -5.17 12.63 12.24
C THR A 52 -5.90 12.89 10.92
N THR A 53 -5.96 11.90 10.04
CA THR A 53 -6.68 12.00 8.76
C THR A 53 -8.19 12.17 8.97
N VAL A 54 -8.80 11.29 9.76
CA VAL A 54 -10.24 11.31 10.03
C VAL A 54 -10.64 12.58 10.79
N SER A 55 -9.87 12.96 11.82
CA SER A 55 -10.09 14.20 12.56
C SER A 55 -10.02 15.42 11.65
N HIS A 56 -9.01 15.52 10.79
CA HIS A 56 -8.90 16.64 9.85
C HIS A 56 -10.10 16.72 8.90
N LEU A 57 -10.51 15.59 8.33
CA LEU A 57 -11.66 15.53 7.42
C LEU A 57 -12.98 15.86 8.12
N LEU A 58 -13.10 15.63 9.42
CA LEU A 58 -14.32 15.88 10.19
C LEU A 58 -14.38 17.30 10.79
N THR A 59 -13.25 17.86 11.23
CA THR A 59 -13.24 19.06 12.08
C THR A 59 -12.48 20.25 11.51
N SER A 60 -11.67 20.07 10.45
CA SER A 60 -10.89 21.19 9.90
C SER A 60 -11.79 22.33 9.43
N PRO A 61 -11.42 23.61 9.69
CA PRO A 61 -12.13 24.76 9.15
C PRO A 61 -12.25 24.71 7.63
N TYR A 62 -13.37 25.17 7.10
CA TYR A 62 -13.58 25.29 5.65
C TYR A 62 -12.67 26.39 5.08
N PRO A 63 -11.96 26.16 3.98
CA PRO A 63 -11.40 27.27 3.22
C PRO A 63 -12.55 28.14 2.72
N SER A 64 -12.59 29.40 3.14
CA SER A 64 -13.70 30.35 2.92
C SER A 64 -13.84 30.85 1.48
N THR A 65 -13.01 30.37 0.54
CA THR A 65 -13.08 30.74 -0.87
C THR A 65 -12.71 29.56 -1.79
N PRO A 66 -13.50 29.27 -2.84
CA PRO A 66 -13.21 28.18 -3.79
C PRO A 66 -11.91 28.38 -4.60
N SER A 67 -11.36 29.59 -4.64
CA SER A 67 -10.10 29.91 -5.33
C SER A 67 -8.87 29.97 -4.42
N ALA A 68 -9.04 29.79 -3.12
CA ALA A 68 -7.95 29.74 -2.14
C ALA A 68 -7.76 28.29 -1.68
N VAL A 69 -7.32 27.42 -2.60
CA VAL A 69 -6.47 26.31 -2.15
C VAL A 69 -5.24 27.01 -1.57
N PRO A 70 -5.02 26.99 -0.24
CA PRO A 70 -3.87 27.68 0.32
C PRO A 70 -2.66 27.08 -0.35
N THR A 71 -1.84 27.91 -1.00
CA THR A 71 -0.56 27.46 -1.53
C THR A 71 0.18 26.78 -0.38
N ALA A 72 0.23 25.46 -0.38
CA ALA A 72 0.74 24.72 0.75
C ALA A 72 2.21 25.11 0.87
N PRO A 73 2.69 25.53 2.05
CA PRO A 73 4.05 26.02 2.20
C PRO A 73 5.00 25.06 1.51
N LYS A 74 5.90 25.60 0.68
CA LYS A 74 6.94 24.82 -0.01
C LYS A 74 7.68 24.05 1.09
N THR A 75 7.42 22.76 1.23
CA THR A 75 8.01 21.97 2.30
C THR A 75 9.51 21.91 2.02
N SER A 76 10.25 22.56 2.92
CA SER A 76 11.70 22.72 2.88
C SER A 76 12.39 21.45 3.41
N SER A 77 11.93 20.26 3.02
CA SER A 77 12.63 19.03 3.40
C SER A 77 13.97 18.98 2.68
N TYR A 78 15.05 18.63 3.40
CA TYR A 78 16.40 18.47 2.80
C TYR A 78 16.37 17.50 1.62
N PHE A 79 15.47 16.51 1.66
CA PHE A 79 15.23 15.57 0.58
C PHE A 79 14.65 16.26 -0.66
N ALA A 80 13.61 17.09 -0.52
CA ALA A 80 13.08 17.86 -1.66
C ALA A 80 14.15 18.77 -2.30
N ARG A 81 15.04 19.36 -1.49
CA ARG A 81 16.20 20.15 -1.97
C ARG A 81 17.26 19.30 -2.70
N LEU A 82 17.56 18.10 -2.19
CA LEU A 82 18.51 17.17 -2.81
C LEU A 82 18.03 16.63 -4.17
N PHE A 83 16.72 16.38 -4.31
CA PHE A 83 16.16 15.87 -5.57
C PHE A 83 15.91 17.00 -6.58
N SER A 84 15.57 18.21 -6.13
CA SER A 84 15.41 19.36 -7.02
C SER A 84 16.74 19.93 -7.57
N SER A 85 17.87 19.62 -6.93
CA SER A 85 19.20 20.02 -7.41
C SER A 85 19.76 19.11 -8.52
N LEU A 86 19.14 17.94 -8.75
CA LEU A 86 19.52 17.04 -9.83
C LEU A 86 18.96 17.55 -11.17
N PRO A 87 19.82 17.90 -12.16
CA PRO A 87 19.38 18.50 -13.43
C PRO A 87 18.37 17.64 -14.22
N ILE A 88 18.39 16.32 -14.00
CA ILE A 88 17.56 15.32 -14.71
C ILE A 88 16.10 15.29 -14.18
N LEU A 89 15.83 15.90 -13.01
CA LEU A 89 14.54 15.86 -12.31
C LEU A 89 13.75 17.20 -12.40
N LYS A 90 14.08 18.06 -13.37
CA LYS A 90 13.32 19.28 -13.64
C LYS A 90 12.04 18.94 -14.40
N SER A 91 10.93 18.82 -13.68
CA SER A 91 9.57 18.73 -14.23
C SER A 91 9.04 20.12 -14.54
N ALA A 92 8.36 20.30 -15.67
CA ALA A 92 7.59 21.52 -15.93
C ALA A 92 6.42 21.60 -14.93
N ALA A 93 6.10 22.81 -14.46
CA ALA A 93 4.99 23.03 -13.53
C ALA A 93 3.65 22.67 -14.20
N PRO A 94 2.81 21.81 -13.60
CA PRO A 94 1.48 21.52 -14.12
C PRO A 94 0.61 22.79 -14.13
N ALA A 95 -0.03 23.10 -15.26
CA ALA A 95 -1.08 24.11 -15.31
C ALA A 95 -2.38 23.51 -14.75
N ALA A 96 -2.87 24.06 -13.62
CA ALA A 96 -4.16 23.90 -12.91
C ALA A 96 -4.86 22.52 -13.00
N PRO A 97 -5.22 21.85 -11.89
CA PRO A 97 -5.45 20.39 -11.80
C PRO A 97 -6.66 19.80 -12.56
N PRO A 98 -6.64 18.50 -12.94
CA PRO A 98 -7.75 17.79 -13.61
C PRO A 98 -8.83 17.30 -12.63
N THR A 99 -8.60 17.49 -11.33
CA THR A 99 -9.46 17.05 -10.24
C THR A 99 -10.82 17.74 -10.24
N SER A 100 -10.93 18.95 -10.80
CA SER A 100 -12.19 19.70 -10.88
C SER A 100 -13.30 18.96 -11.63
N THR A 101 -13.00 18.15 -12.65
CA THR A 101 -14.02 17.42 -13.41
C THR A 101 -14.53 16.18 -12.66
N ILE A 102 -13.65 15.45 -11.98
CA ILE A 102 -14.03 14.28 -11.17
C ILE A 102 -14.76 14.75 -9.90
N GLU A 103 -14.24 15.79 -9.25
CA GLU A 103 -14.89 16.41 -8.10
C GLU A 103 -16.29 16.91 -8.45
N ALA A 104 -16.46 17.63 -9.57
CA ALA A 104 -17.78 18.08 -10.02
C ALA A 104 -18.74 16.90 -10.25
N PHE A 105 -18.27 15.81 -10.87
CA PHE A 105 -19.08 14.60 -11.05
C PHE A 105 -19.48 13.95 -9.72
N VAL A 106 -18.53 13.82 -8.78
CA VAL A 106 -18.78 13.24 -7.46
C VAL A 106 -19.76 14.12 -6.67
N LEU A 107 -19.57 15.44 -6.65
CA LEU A 107 -20.45 16.38 -5.96
C LEU A 107 -21.85 16.41 -6.58
N ALA A 108 -21.96 16.28 -7.90
CA ALA A 108 -23.25 16.18 -8.57
C ALA A 108 -24.04 14.93 -8.17
N LYS A 109 -23.35 13.83 -7.83
CA LYS A 109 -23.98 12.56 -7.39
C LYS A 109 -24.12 12.45 -5.88
N LEU A 110 -23.19 13.01 -5.12
CA LEU A 110 -23.03 12.85 -3.67
C LEU A 110 -22.70 14.20 -3.04
N PRO A 111 -23.66 15.15 -2.99
CA PRO A 111 -23.42 16.51 -2.49
C PRO A 111 -23.02 16.55 -1.02
N PHE A 112 -23.44 15.55 -0.22
CA PHE A 112 -23.02 15.43 1.19
C PHE A 112 -21.51 15.21 1.38
N LEU A 113 -20.77 14.88 0.31
CA LEU A 113 -19.31 14.73 0.36
C LEU A 113 -18.56 16.07 0.23
N GLU A 114 -19.24 17.15 -0.15
CA GLU A 114 -18.65 18.49 -0.28
C GLU A 114 -17.75 18.92 0.90
N PRO A 115 -18.20 18.82 2.17
CA PRO A 115 -17.37 19.25 3.28
C PRO A 115 -16.09 18.43 3.43
N TYR A 116 -16.16 17.14 3.16
CA TYR A 116 -15.01 16.24 3.24
C TYR A 116 -14.04 16.48 2.09
N LEU A 117 -14.55 16.65 0.87
CA LEU A 117 -13.75 16.96 -0.31
C LEU A 117 -13.03 18.29 -0.14
N ARG A 118 -13.71 19.34 0.31
CA ARG A 118 -13.07 20.65 0.55
C ARG A 118 -11.96 20.58 1.59
N ARG A 119 -12.15 19.85 2.70
CA ARG A 119 -11.12 19.66 3.74
C ARG A 119 -9.96 18.79 3.30
N SER A 120 -10.19 17.88 2.35
CA SER A 120 -9.14 16.98 1.85
C SER A 120 -7.97 17.72 1.21
N HIS A 121 -8.20 18.88 0.59
CA HIS A 121 -7.16 19.68 -0.05
C HIS A 121 -6.09 20.22 0.92
N THR A 122 -6.39 20.33 2.22
CA THR A 122 -5.45 20.80 3.24
C THR A 122 -4.89 19.67 4.11
N LEU A 123 -5.32 18.43 3.89
CA LEU A 123 -5.00 17.28 4.74
C LEU A 123 -3.49 17.05 4.89
N TYR A 124 -2.72 17.27 3.83
CA TYR A 124 -1.27 17.08 3.87
C TYR A 124 -0.60 17.93 4.95
N GLN A 125 -1.12 19.13 5.26
CA GLN A 125 -0.55 19.99 6.30
C GLN A 125 -0.64 19.37 7.69
N SER A 126 -1.68 18.56 7.94
CA SER A 126 -1.93 17.91 9.23
C SER A 126 -1.32 16.51 9.31
N ALA A 127 -1.50 15.69 8.28
CA ALA A 127 -1.14 14.27 8.30
C ALA A 127 0.15 13.93 7.51
N GLY A 128 0.68 14.87 6.71
CA GLY A 128 1.82 14.63 5.82
C GLY A 128 3.09 14.19 6.53
N LEU A 129 3.53 14.97 7.53
CA LEU A 129 4.75 14.66 8.30
C LEU A 129 4.62 13.33 9.05
N VAL A 130 3.47 13.11 9.71
CA VAL A 130 3.21 11.89 10.47
C VAL A 130 3.24 10.67 9.54
N THR A 131 2.61 10.78 8.36
CA THR A 131 2.67 9.73 7.33
C THR A 131 4.10 9.49 6.86
N ALA A 132 4.87 10.54 6.59
CA ALA A 132 6.25 10.43 6.10
C ALA A 132 7.16 9.70 7.09
N VAL A 133 7.05 10.03 8.39
CA VAL A 133 7.80 9.35 9.45
C VAL A 133 7.37 7.88 9.55
N VAL A 134 6.07 7.61 9.66
CA VAL A 134 5.54 6.24 9.81
C VAL A 134 5.89 5.37 8.59
N GLN A 135 5.71 5.88 7.38
CA GLN A 135 6.04 5.17 6.14
C GLN A 135 7.55 4.91 6.00
N SER A 136 8.41 5.78 6.55
CA SER A 136 9.86 5.58 6.51
C SER A 136 10.31 4.38 7.36
N PHE A 137 9.60 4.07 8.45
CA PHE A 137 9.86 2.85 9.22
C PHE A 137 9.59 1.55 8.45
N ALA A 138 8.88 1.60 7.32
CA ALA A 138 8.70 0.43 6.46
C ALA A 138 10.00 -0.03 5.79
N VAL A 139 11.05 0.82 5.74
CA VAL A 139 12.39 0.41 5.28
C VAL A 139 12.93 -0.72 6.15
N LEU A 140 12.60 -0.73 7.45
CA LEU A 140 13.01 -1.82 8.34
C LEU A 140 12.42 -3.17 7.91
N GLU A 141 11.26 -3.22 7.25
CA GLU A 141 10.74 -4.49 6.73
C GLU A 141 11.65 -5.09 5.67
N VAL A 142 12.21 -4.26 4.79
CA VAL A 142 13.19 -4.70 3.79
C VAL A 142 14.44 -5.22 4.49
N VAL A 143 14.91 -4.53 5.53
CA VAL A 143 16.04 -4.97 6.36
C VAL A 143 15.75 -6.31 7.05
N HIS A 144 14.56 -6.50 7.62
CA HIS A 144 14.17 -7.75 8.28
C HIS A 144 14.12 -8.92 7.31
N VAL A 145 13.69 -8.70 6.06
CA VAL A 145 13.73 -9.72 5.00
C VAL A 145 15.16 -9.99 4.55
N LEU A 146 15.98 -8.95 4.38
CA LEU A 146 17.41 -9.07 4.03
C LEU A 146 18.20 -9.89 5.07
N LEU A 147 17.94 -9.65 6.35
CA LEU A 147 18.56 -10.38 7.45
C LEU A 147 17.97 -11.79 7.67
N GLY A 148 16.97 -12.19 6.87
CA GLY A 148 16.32 -13.48 6.97
C GLY A 148 15.44 -13.65 8.22
N TRP A 149 15.14 -12.56 8.93
CA TRP A 149 14.26 -12.59 10.11
C TRP A 149 12.81 -12.88 9.71
N VAL A 150 12.43 -12.51 8.49
CA VAL A 150 11.09 -12.72 7.93
C VAL A 150 11.17 -13.44 6.59
N LYS A 151 10.36 -14.49 6.42
CA LYS A 151 10.28 -15.27 5.19
C LYS A 151 9.35 -14.59 4.18
N SER A 152 9.90 -13.63 3.43
CA SER A 152 9.24 -12.97 2.30
C SER A 152 10.19 -12.88 1.10
N ALA A 153 9.63 -12.75 -0.10
CA ALA A 153 10.45 -12.55 -1.29
C ALA A 153 10.97 -11.11 -1.32
N LEU A 154 12.27 -10.94 -1.08
CA LEU A 154 12.94 -9.64 -0.99
C LEU A 154 12.56 -8.67 -2.11
N PRO A 155 12.57 -9.04 -3.42
CA PRO A 155 12.21 -8.09 -4.48
C PRO A 155 10.79 -7.57 -4.34
N THR A 156 9.85 -8.41 -3.92
CA THR A 156 8.45 -8.01 -3.76
C THR A 156 8.25 -7.06 -2.57
N THR A 157 8.90 -7.32 -1.44
CA THR A 157 8.86 -6.43 -0.27
C THR A 157 9.54 -5.10 -0.58
N ALA A 158 10.70 -5.12 -1.25
CA ALA A 158 11.43 -3.92 -1.63
C ALA A 158 10.60 -3.04 -2.58
N VAL A 159 9.99 -3.62 -3.62
CA VAL A 159 9.14 -2.86 -4.56
C VAL A 159 7.91 -2.28 -3.86
N GLN A 160 7.26 -3.03 -2.97
CA GLN A 160 6.10 -2.54 -2.22
C GLN A 160 6.46 -1.35 -1.32
N VAL A 161 7.57 -1.43 -0.58
CA VAL A 161 8.04 -0.35 0.30
C VAL A 161 8.53 0.85 -0.52
N ALA A 162 9.32 0.61 -1.57
CA ALA A 162 9.84 1.66 -2.44
C ALA A 162 8.71 2.43 -3.15
N SER A 163 7.67 1.75 -3.63
CA SER A 163 6.52 2.37 -4.29
C SER A 163 5.87 3.44 -3.40
N ARG A 164 5.64 3.12 -2.11
CA ARG A 164 5.04 4.06 -1.17
C ARG A 164 5.99 5.17 -0.74
N LEU A 165 7.28 4.86 -0.58
CA LEU A 165 8.29 5.89 -0.27
C LEU A 165 8.44 6.90 -1.41
N ILE A 166 8.39 6.45 -2.67
CA ILE A 166 8.39 7.33 -3.84
C ILE A 166 7.16 8.23 -3.82
N LEU A 167 5.98 7.71 -3.46
CA LEU A 167 4.78 8.54 -3.36
C LEU A 167 4.86 9.59 -2.27
N VAL A 168 5.38 9.23 -1.09
CA VAL A 168 5.48 10.19 0.03
C VAL A 168 6.59 11.21 -0.21
N TRP A 169 7.83 10.74 -0.43
CA TRP A 169 9.01 11.61 -0.51
C TRP A 169 9.30 12.13 -1.92
N GLY A 170 9.01 11.33 -2.95
CA GLY A 170 9.29 11.68 -4.35
C GLY A 170 8.17 12.43 -5.04
N ILE A 171 6.92 12.26 -4.60
CA ILE A 171 5.74 12.86 -5.24
C ILE A 171 5.08 13.88 -4.31
N ALA A 172 4.57 13.47 -3.16
CA ALA A 172 3.81 14.36 -2.28
C ALA A 172 4.66 15.52 -1.75
N GLU A 173 5.91 15.30 -1.35
CA GLU A 173 6.81 16.40 -0.92
C GLU A 173 7.19 17.36 -2.06
N ARG A 174 7.15 16.92 -3.33
CA ARG A 174 7.66 17.69 -4.47
C ARG A 174 6.56 18.43 -5.24
N PHE A 175 5.36 17.86 -5.31
CA PHE A 175 4.26 18.36 -6.13
C PHE A 175 3.10 18.78 -5.25
N GLU A 176 2.75 20.06 -5.32
CA GLU A 176 1.61 20.61 -4.60
C GLU A 176 0.28 20.03 -5.08
N GLU A 177 0.20 19.68 -6.37
CA GLU A 177 -0.94 19.06 -7.01
C GLU A 177 -1.27 17.70 -6.39
N ALA A 178 -0.25 16.93 -5.98
CA ALA A 178 -0.45 15.68 -5.25
C ALA A 178 -0.94 15.93 -3.82
N ARG A 179 -0.37 16.93 -3.11
CA ARG A 179 -0.72 17.27 -1.71
C ARG A 179 -2.15 17.78 -1.55
N THR A 180 -2.58 18.55 -2.53
CA THR A 180 -3.88 19.21 -2.55
C THR A 180 -4.94 18.35 -3.23
N SER A 181 -4.61 17.18 -3.78
CA SER A 181 -5.59 16.31 -4.40
C SER A 181 -6.45 15.60 -3.34
N PRO A 182 -7.79 15.49 -3.50
CA PRO A 182 -8.62 14.63 -2.67
C PRO A 182 -8.22 13.15 -2.73
N PHE A 183 -7.52 12.73 -3.79
CA PHE A 183 -6.94 11.39 -3.87
C PHE A 183 -5.88 11.15 -2.78
N TYR A 184 -5.20 12.18 -2.30
CA TYR A 184 -4.27 12.04 -1.17
C TYR A 184 -5.00 11.57 0.10
N ALA A 185 -6.21 12.09 0.35
CA ALA A 185 -7.01 11.69 1.49
C ALA A 185 -7.52 10.25 1.39
N THR A 186 -8.04 9.85 0.24
CA THR A 186 -8.51 8.46 0.04
C THR A 186 -7.36 7.46 0.06
N MET A 187 -6.17 7.87 -0.39
CA MET A 187 -4.92 7.11 -0.24
C MET A 187 -4.58 6.89 1.22
N LEU A 188 -4.48 7.95 2.03
CA LEU A 188 -4.13 7.83 3.46
C LEU A 188 -5.16 7.02 4.25
N LEU A 189 -6.46 7.21 4.01
CA LEU A 189 -7.51 6.39 4.63
C LEU A 189 -7.35 4.91 4.30
N SER A 190 -7.06 4.60 3.03
CA SER A 190 -6.90 3.22 2.57
C SER A 190 -5.62 2.58 3.14
N TRP A 191 -4.51 3.31 3.09
CA TRP A 191 -3.22 2.89 3.64
C TRP A 191 -3.31 2.65 5.13
N ALA A 192 -3.75 3.64 5.90
CA ALA A 192 -3.79 3.49 7.35
C ALA A 192 -4.71 2.34 7.77
N SER A 193 -5.87 2.19 7.12
CA SER A 193 -6.79 1.07 7.39
C SER A 193 -6.15 -0.29 7.11
N THR A 194 -5.48 -0.46 5.95
CA THR A 194 -4.86 -1.75 5.62
C THR A 194 -3.65 -2.05 6.50
N GLU A 195 -2.85 -1.05 6.83
CA GLU A 195 -1.63 -1.18 7.62
C GLU A 195 -1.93 -1.52 9.09
N ILE A 196 -2.94 -0.87 9.69
CA ILE A 196 -3.39 -1.21 11.05
C ILE A 196 -3.78 -2.68 11.13
N ILE A 197 -4.59 -3.16 10.19
CA ILE A 197 -5.01 -4.57 10.14
C ILE A 197 -3.79 -5.49 9.95
N ARG A 198 -2.88 -5.13 9.04
CA ARG A 198 -1.69 -5.93 8.70
C ARG A 198 -0.77 -6.09 9.90
N TYR A 199 -0.34 -4.99 10.51
CA TYR A 199 0.59 -4.99 11.63
C TYR A 199 -0.03 -5.59 12.88
N SER A 200 -1.32 -5.35 13.14
CA SER A 200 -2.04 -6.01 14.24
C SER A 200 -2.06 -7.52 14.07
N TYR A 201 -2.33 -8.01 12.85
CA TYR A 201 -2.29 -9.44 12.56
C TYR A 201 -0.88 -10.01 12.71
N TYR A 202 0.16 -9.29 12.27
CA TYR A 202 1.53 -9.74 12.43
C TYR A 202 1.97 -9.82 13.89
N ALA A 203 1.69 -8.78 14.68
CA ALA A 203 1.96 -8.77 16.12
C ALA A 203 1.26 -9.95 16.83
N LEU A 204 -0.03 -10.16 16.57
CA LEU A 204 -0.76 -11.28 17.17
C LEU A 204 -0.26 -12.64 16.68
N SER A 205 0.15 -12.76 15.42
CA SER A 205 0.72 -14.01 14.90
C SER A 205 2.04 -14.40 15.55
N LEU A 206 2.87 -13.41 15.90
CA LEU A 206 4.10 -13.62 16.66
C LEU A 206 3.79 -14.02 18.11
N LEU A 207 2.82 -13.33 18.74
CA LEU A 207 2.40 -13.64 20.11
C LEU A 207 1.70 -15.01 20.25
N SER A 208 1.05 -15.48 19.19
CA SER A 208 0.47 -16.83 19.13
C SER A 208 1.50 -17.94 18.89
N SER A 209 2.76 -17.60 18.58
CA SER A 209 3.82 -18.58 18.34
C SER A 209 4.26 -19.26 19.64
N PRO A 210 4.61 -20.57 19.63
CA PRO A 210 5.14 -21.26 20.81
C PRO A 210 6.43 -20.65 21.38
N THR A 211 7.18 -19.92 20.55
CA THR A 211 8.45 -19.25 20.92
C THR A 211 8.22 -17.84 21.50
N SER A 212 6.96 -17.42 21.63
CA SER A 212 6.62 -16.10 22.17
C SER A 212 7.09 -15.96 23.62
N PRO A 213 7.71 -14.83 24.00
CA PRO A 213 8.08 -14.55 25.39
C PRO A 213 6.87 -14.16 26.27
N ALA A 214 5.66 -14.07 25.72
CA ALA A 214 4.48 -13.67 26.47
C ALA A 214 4.06 -14.76 27.48
N PRO A 215 3.75 -14.39 28.74
CA PRO A 215 3.35 -15.34 29.77
C PRO A 215 1.94 -15.92 29.56
N PHE A 216 1.17 -15.38 28.60
CA PHE A 216 -0.19 -15.81 28.27
C PHE A 216 -0.30 -16.25 26.81
N LYS A 217 -1.10 -17.29 26.57
CA LYS A 217 -1.40 -17.79 25.23
C LYS A 217 -2.34 -16.83 24.51
N VAL A 218 -1.83 -16.15 23.48
CA VAL A 218 -2.61 -15.28 22.61
C VAL A 218 -3.12 -16.08 21.41
N THR A 219 -4.39 -15.89 21.03
CA THR A 219 -4.95 -16.47 19.80
C THR A 219 -5.43 -15.34 18.91
N ILE A 220 -5.18 -15.45 17.60
CA ILE A 220 -5.64 -14.46 16.62
C ILE A 220 -7.17 -14.57 16.50
N PRO A 221 -7.93 -13.47 16.70
CA PRO A 221 -9.36 -13.53 16.58
C PRO A 221 -9.79 -13.70 15.11
N TYR A 222 -10.88 -14.43 14.89
CA TYR A 222 -11.39 -14.72 13.54
C TYR A 222 -11.74 -13.46 12.75
N TRP A 223 -12.36 -12.47 13.40
CA TRP A 223 -12.75 -11.22 12.74
C TRP A 223 -11.54 -10.49 12.13
N LEU A 224 -10.39 -10.50 12.80
CA LEU A 224 -9.18 -9.83 12.30
C LEU A 224 -8.60 -10.59 11.09
N THR A 225 -8.63 -11.91 11.14
CA THR A 225 -8.28 -12.76 9.99
C THR A 225 -9.22 -12.49 8.81
N TYR A 226 -10.53 -12.42 9.08
CA TYR A 226 -11.54 -12.12 8.07
C TYR A 226 -11.30 -10.75 7.41
N LEU A 227 -11.06 -9.70 8.22
CA LEU A 227 -10.75 -8.37 7.73
C LEU A 227 -9.50 -8.39 6.85
N ARG A 228 -8.39 -8.96 7.32
CA ARG A 228 -7.12 -9.05 6.58
C ARG A 228 -7.29 -9.63 5.17
N TYR A 229 -8.13 -10.66 5.04
CA TYR A 229 -8.34 -11.35 3.77
C TYR A 229 -9.56 -10.87 2.99
N THR A 230 -10.28 -9.83 3.43
CA THR A 230 -11.51 -9.36 2.76
C THR A 230 -11.50 -7.85 2.49
N THR A 231 -10.88 -7.02 3.32
CA THR A 231 -10.89 -5.56 3.13
C THR A 231 -10.25 -5.10 1.83
N PHE A 232 -9.41 -5.92 1.20
CA PHE A 232 -8.81 -5.64 -0.10
C PHE A 232 -9.84 -5.41 -1.22
N TYR A 233 -11.06 -5.94 -1.12
CA TYR A 233 -12.12 -5.66 -2.10
C TYR A 233 -12.40 -4.17 -2.26
N VAL A 234 -12.28 -3.41 -1.17
CA VAL A 234 -12.51 -1.96 -1.14
C VAL A 234 -11.19 -1.21 -1.08
N LEU A 235 -10.35 -1.54 -0.10
CA LEU A 235 -9.13 -0.78 0.20
C LEU A 235 -8.08 -0.86 -0.91
N TYR A 236 -8.07 -1.92 -1.72
CA TYR A 236 -7.09 -2.06 -2.79
C TYR A 236 -7.42 -1.17 -4.00
N PRO A 237 -8.65 -1.19 -4.56
CA PRO A 237 -9.04 -0.20 -5.58
C PRO A 237 -8.94 1.24 -5.10
N THR A 238 -9.39 1.54 -3.87
CA THR A 238 -9.35 2.92 -3.36
C THR A 238 -7.94 3.38 -3.07
N GLY A 239 -7.10 2.54 -2.44
CA GLY A 239 -5.71 2.86 -2.12
C GLY A 239 -4.85 2.94 -3.39
N ALA A 240 -4.71 1.84 -4.11
CA ALA A 240 -3.81 1.81 -5.25
C ALA A 240 -4.30 2.67 -6.44
N GLY A 241 -5.62 2.84 -6.58
CA GLY A 241 -6.19 3.79 -7.55
C GLY A 241 -5.88 5.23 -7.19
N SER A 242 -6.05 5.62 -5.92
CA SER A 242 -5.73 6.99 -5.48
C SER A 242 -4.24 7.31 -5.56
N GLU A 243 -3.35 6.34 -5.32
CA GLU A 243 -1.90 6.47 -5.60
C GLU A 243 -1.64 6.85 -7.06
N ALA A 244 -2.26 6.11 -7.99
CA ALA A 244 -2.12 6.36 -9.43
C ALA A 244 -2.68 7.74 -9.82
N PHE A 245 -3.83 8.14 -9.28
CA PHE A 245 -4.41 9.46 -9.57
C PHE A 245 -3.66 10.62 -8.92
N CYS A 246 -3.05 10.44 -7.74
CA CYS A 246 -2.12 11.39 -7.15
C CYS A 246 -0.91 11.60 -8.06
N MET A 247 -0.35 10.52 -8.61
CA MET A 247 0.76 10.60 -9.56
C MET A 247 0.32 11.28 -10.87
N TYR A 248 -0.85 10.90 -11.41
CA TYR A 248 -1.43 11.52 -12.61
C TYR A 248 -1.66 13.02 -12.46
N ALA A 249 -2.08 13.48 -11.27
CA ALA A 249 -2.28 14.90 -11.00
C ALA A 249 -0.98 15.73 -11.13
N THR A 250 0.19 15.09 -11.02
CA THR A 250 1.50 15.74 -11.19
C THR A 250 2.00 15.79 -12.64
N LEU A 251 1.32 15.10 -13.58
CA LEU A 251 1.75 15.07 -14.97
C LEU A 251 1.46 16.40 -15.69
N PRO A 252 2.34 16.86 -16.59
CA PRO A 252 2.11 18.08 -17.36
C PRO A 252 0.93 17.89 -18.31
N LYS A 253 -0.06 18.77 -18.26
CA LYS A 253 -1.28 18.67 -19.11
C LYS A 253 -1.10 19.02 -20.59
N SER A 254 0.12 19.27 -21.05
CA SER A 254 0.37 19.54 -22.46
C SER A 254 0.04 18.29 -23.29
N ASN A 255 -0.85 18.43 -24.27
CA ASN A 255 -1.32 17.33 -25.11
C ASN A 255 -0.14 16.59 -25.77
N PRO A 256 0.08 15.28 -25.51
CA PRO A 256 1.25 14.57 -26.00
C PRO A 256 1.19 14.24 -27.50
N ILE A 257 0.04 14.38 -28.17
CA ILE A 257 -0.24 13.69 -29.45
C ILE A 257 -0.70 14.62 -30.59
N SER A 258 -0.99 15.90 -30.35
CA SER A 258 -1.38 16.82 -31.45
C SER A 258 -0.17 17.34 -32.24
N GLY A 259 0.00 16.88 -33.48
CA GLY A 259 1.09 17.24 -34.41
C GLY A 259 1.08 18.73 -34.86
N ALA A 260 2.14 19.30 -35.43
CA ALA A 260 3.22 18.71 -36.24
C ALA A 260 4.61 19.10 -35.69
N TRP A 261 5.59 18.21 -35.60
CA TRP A 261 5.68 16.87 -36.18
C TRP A 261 6.61 16.02 -35.33
N VAL A 262 6.11 15.08 -34.53
CA VAL A 262 6.88 14.06 -33.77
C VAL A 262 8.00 14.59 -32.82
N GLN A 263 8.16 15.90 -32.78
CA GLN A 263 9.35 16.64 -32.42
C GLN A 263 8.82 18.02 -31.99
N GLN A 264 8.94 18.51 -30.76
CA GLN A 264 9.63 18.11 -29.54
C GLN A 264 9.19 16.77 -28.87
N MET A 265 8.57 15.83 -29.59
CA MET A 265 7.55 14.89 -29.09
C MET A 265 7.99 13.53 -28.50
N LEU A 266 9.23 13.40 -28.05
CA LEU A 266 9.50 12.53 -26.90
C LEU A 266 10.27 13.25 -25.77
N TRP A 267 10.85 14.44 -25.99
CA TRP A 267 11.92 14.94 -25.10
C TRP A 267 11.92 16.46 -24.81
N GLY A 268 11.00 17.28 -25.33
CA GLY A 268 11.11 18.76 -25.22
C GLY A 268 10.13 19.49 -24.29
N ARG A 269 9.05 18.84 -23.80
CA ARG A 269 8.09 19.44 -22.85
C ARG A 269 7.90 18.64 -21.56
N TRP A 270 8.19 17.35 -21.62
CA TRP A 270 8.14 16.41 -20.53
C TRP A 270 9.57 16.03 -20.19
N GLY A 271 10.00 16.25 -18.96
CA GLY A 271 11.27 15.73 -18.46
C GLY A 271 11.26 14.20 -18.41
N VAL A 272 12.44 13.59 -18.25
CA VAL A 272 12.56 12.13 -18.06
C VAL A 272 11.66 11.65 -16.92
N GLU A 273 11.52 12.45 -15.87
CA GLU A 273 10.66 12.18 -14.74
C GLU A 273 9.15 12.15 -15.08
N ASP A 274 8.69 13.01 -15.98
CA ASP A 274 7.29 13.03 -16.44
C ASP A 274 6.96 11.73 -17.20
N TRP A 275 7.88 11.29 -18.07
CA TRP A 275 7.75 10.03 -18.81
C TRP A 275 7.78 8.81 -17.90
N VAL A 276 8.67 8.79 -16.92
CA VAL A 276 8.71 7.72 -15.92
C VAL A 276 7.38 7.66 -15.16
N ARG A 277 6.83 8.79 -14.72
CA ARG A 277 5.54 8.83 -14.02
C ARG A 277 4.38 8.38 -14.91
N ALA A 278 4.33 8.77 -16.18
CA ALA A 278 3.30 8.29 -17.10
C ALA A 278 3.43 6.79 -17.42
N ALA A 279 4.65 6.30 -17.65
CA ALA A 279 4.90 4.88 -17.85
C ALA A 279 4.49 4.07 -16.62
N LEU A 280 4.84 4.55 -15.42
CA LEU A 280 4.41 3.96 -14.16
C LEU A 280 2.88 3.92 -14.06
N PHE A 281 2.18 5.02 -14.37
CA PHE A 281 0.72 5.07 -14.36
C PHE A 281 0.07 4.02 -15.29
N VAL A 282 0.60 3.83 -16.50
CA VAL A 282 0.09 2.83 -17.45
C VAL A 282 0.37 1.40 -16.98
N ILE A 283 1.61 1.13 -16.54
CA ILE A 283 2.02 -0.20 -16.03
C ILE A 283 1.31 -0.56 -14.72
N TRP A 284 0.87 0.45 -13.96
CA TRP A 284 0.18 0.28 -12.69
C TRP A 284 -1.06 -0.60 -12.83
N TRP A 285 -1.90 -0.35 -13.85
CA TRP A 285 -3.19 -1.02 -14.00
C TRP A 285 -3.10 -2.55 -14.19
N PRO A 286 -2.25 -3.08 -15.09
CA PRO A 286 -1.98 -4.52 -15.16
C PRO A 286 -1.44 -5.08 -13.83
N GLY A 287 -0.53 -4.36 -13.18
CA GLY A 287 0.02 -4.74 -11.87
C GLY A 287 -1.07 -4.89 -10.81
N LEU A 288 -2.03 -3.95 -10.78
CA LEU A 288 -3.17 -3.99 -9.88
C LEU A 288 -4.04 -5.21 -10.11
N TYR A 289 -4.35 -5.52 -11.36
CA TYR A 289 -5.16 -6.69 -11.69
C TYR A 289 -4.48 -8.00 -11.22
N VAL A 290 -3.18 -8.16 -11.49
CA VAL A 290 -2.43 -9.36 -11.09
C VAL A 290 -2.39 -9.51 -9.57
N MET A 291 -2.14 -8.44 -8.82
CA MET A 291 -2.13 -8.52 -7.36
C MET A 291 -3.52 -8.74 -6.77
N TYR A 292 -4.55 -8.07 -7.31
CA TYR A 292 -5.92 -8.26 -6.86
C TYR A 292 -6.40 -9.71 -7.04
N THR A 293 -6.14 -10.30 -8.20
CA THR A 293 -6.47 -11.71 -8.46
C THR A 293 -5.68 -12.67 -7.56
N HIS A 294 -4.44 -12.33 -7.22
CA HIS A 294 -3.65 -13.06 -6.25
C HIS A 294 -4.27 -13.01 -4.84
N MET A 295 -4.72 -11.84 -4.37
CA MET A 295 -5.39 -11.70 -3.07
C MET A 295 -6.71 -12.48 -3.01
N MET A 296 -7.49 -12.52 -4.10
CA MET A 296 -8.69 -13.37 -4.18
C MET A 296 -8.37 -14.87 -4.04
N ARG A 297 -7.23 -15.33 -4.58
CA ARG A 297 -6.77 -16.71 -4.39
C ARG A 297 -6.35 -16.96 -2.94
N GLN A 298 -5.62 -16.02 -2.33
CA GLN A 298 -5.21 -16.11 -0.92
C GLN A 298 -6.42 -16.18 0.02
N ARG A 299 -7.44 -15.34 -0.21
CA ARG A 299 -8.70 -15.37 0.55
C ARG A 299 -9.36 -16.74 0.48
N ARG A 300 -9.53 -17.29 -0.73
CA ARG A 300 -10.15 -18.63 -0.90
C ARG A 300 -9.36 -19.73 -0.20
N LYS A 301 -8.03 -19.63 -0.16
CA LYS A 301 -7.18 -20.60 0.53
C LYS A 301 -7.34 -20.55 2.04
N VAL A 302 -7.48 -19.36 2.62
CA VAL A 302 -7.52 -19.19 4.10
C VAL A 302 -8.95 -19.27 4.66
N LEU A 303 -9.93 -18.70 3.94
CA LEU A 303 -11.33 -18.60 4.39
C LEU A 303 -12.29 -19.54 3.65
N GLY A 304 -11.85 -20.25 2.61
CA GLY A 304 -12.70 -21.16 1.85
C GLY A 304 -12.99 -22.45 2.60
N THR A 305 -14.15 -23.05 2.30
CA THR A 305 -14.70 -24.28 2.90
C THR A 305 -13.88 -25.56 2.67
N GLY A 306 -12.72 -25.46 2.01
CA GLY A 306 -11.75 -26.54 1.83
C GLY A 306 -10.40 -26.27 2.51
N GLY A 307 -10.33 -25.30 3.42
CA GLY A 307 -9.13 -25.02 4.21
C GLY A 307 -8.79 -26.23 5.08
N GLN A 308 -7.94 -27.12 4.59
CA GLN A 308 -7.18 -28.03 5.45
C GLN A 308 -6.55 -27.16 6.53
N LYS A 309 -7.04 -27.34 7.77
CA LYS A 309 -6.38 -26.85 8.97
C LYS A 309 -4.92 -27.29 8.85
N LEU A 310 -3.96 -26.37 8.92
CA LEU A 310 -2.55 -26.74 9.03
C LEU A 310 -2.42 -27.72 10.20
N GLY A 311 -2.21 -29.01 9.90
CA GLY A 311 -2.11 -30.10 10.88
C GLY A 311 -3.11 -31.27 10.72
N ALA A 312 -4.12 -31.19 9.85
CA ALA A 312 -5.01 -32.35 9.62
C ALA A 312 -4.41 -33.32 8.59
N ALA A 313 -4.14 -34.56 9.02
CA ALA A 313 -3.76 -35.64 8.12
C ALA A 313 -4.83 -35.85 7.03
N PRO A 314 -4.43 -36.21 5.79
CA PRO A 314 -5.40 -36.44 4.72
C PRO A 314 -6.38 -37.55 5.12
N ALA A 315 -7.68 -37.26 4.99
CA ALA A 315 -8.73 -38.24 5.22
C ALA A 315 -8.51 -39.44 4.28
N VAL A 316 -8.28 -40.61 4.88
CA VAL A 316 -8.21 -41.88 4.15
C VAL A 316 -9.62 -42.16 3.61
N PRO A 317 -9.79 -42.35 2.29
CA PRO A 317 -11.09 -42.69 1.72
C PRO A 317 -11.57 -44.04 2.28
N PRO A 318 -12.87 -44.22 2.53
CA PRO A 318 -13.39 -45.48 3.05
C PRO A 318 -13.07 -46.60 2.06
N LYS A 319 -12.38 -47.64 2.54
CA LYS A 319 -12.22 -48.88 1.80
C LYS A 319 -13.62 -49.45 1.55
N ASN A 320 -14.03 -49.50 0.27
CA ASN A 320 -15.16 -50.32 -0.16
C ASN A 320 -14.97 -51.73 0.39
N LYS A 321 -15.81 -52.13 1.35
CA LYS A 321 -16.00 -53.53 1.69
C LYS A 321 -16.96 -54.10 0.65
N THR A 322 -16.40 -54.67 -0.40
CA THR A 322 -17.02 -55.80 -1.09
C THR A 322 -17.07 -56.96 -0.11
N GLN A 323 -18.27 -57.33 0.32
CA GLN A 323 -18.73 -58.69 0.55
C GLN A 323 -20.23 -58.71 0.26
#